data_AF-A0A1Z5T0U4-F1
#
_entry.id   AF-A0A1Z5T0U4-F1
#
_cell.length_a   1.000
_cell.length_b   1.000
_cell.length_c   1.000
_cell.angle_alpha   90.00
_cell.angle_beta   90.00
_cell.angle_gamma   90.00
#
_symmetry.space_group_name_H-M   'P 1'
#
loop_
_entity.id
_entity.type
_entity.pdbx_description
1 polymer ?
#
loop_
_entity_poly.entity_id
_entity_poly.type
_entity_poly.pdbx_seq_one_letter_code
_entity_poly.pdbx_strand_id
1 'polypeptide(L)'
;MEQECPHAGGPMSDAQIDIEDSSYIASCPWHAYDFNLDTGASSYGVKACVFPIRSRNGKLYLELEADHEVTLESMEPISEKVKYKHGSRAATNDTVSSRPSDDASVCEWCAYILNTADPESKIELTTRLFSLFATREQTAEPMPIGAGTASPPSIPPRHDDLQTVKPWEIPSAGRGGTLKSRIAMLHALANIEQWAIDLALDICVRFAGFHTKATESQDNDGLALPRTYFYDWLKVANDEAKHFSLLRSRLEELGSYFGALPVHHGLWQSAEMTNDDLRARISIIALVHEARGLDVNPVTIDRFRKAKDLDSVDTLEVIHRDEITHVTTGHRWLSWICAQEGTDPVEVFRKNVMKHFRGAVKGPFNADARQQAGMDGSYYENLAGSMPVRGGDVIAGG
;
A
#
# COMPACT_ATOMS: atom_id res chain seq x y z
N MET A 1 -17.70 -5.95 17.84
CA MET A 1 -18.14 -6.16 16.44
C MET A 1 -17.34 -7.31 15.86
N GLU A 2 -17.86 -8.03 14.88
CA GLU A 2 -17.06 -8.99 14.09
C GLU A 2 -15.79 -8.34 13.55
N GLN A 3 -14.70 -9.11 13.52
CA GLN A 3 -13.41 -8.62 13.02
C GLN A 3 -13.44 -8.38 11.52
N GLU A 4 -14.36 -8.99 10.80
CA GLU A 4 -14.53 -8.86 9.36
C GLU A 4 -15.80 -8.07 9.03
N CYS A 5 -15.66 -7.11 8.13
CA CYS A 5 -16.76 -6.30 7.64
C CYS A 5 -17.74 -7.19 6.87
N PRO A 6 -19.03 -7.24 7.25
CA PRO A 6 -20.03 -8.12 6.62
C PRO A 6 -20.24 -7.88 5.12
N HIS A 7 -19.85 -6.72 4.61
CA HIS A 7 -19.92 -6.43 3.18
C HIS A 7 -18.92 -7.27 2.37
N ALA A 8 -17.65 -7.28 2.78
CA ALA A 8 -16.57 -7.91 2.00
C ALA A 8 -15.29 -8.18 2.82
N GLY A 9 -15.41 -8.58 4.08
CA GLY A 9 -14.31 -9.15 4.87
C GLY A 9 -13.29 -8.16 5.47
N GLY A 10 -13.49 -6.86 5.34
CA GLY A 10 -12.50 -5.86 5.80
C GLY A 10 -12.24 -5.88 7.31
N PRO A 11 -10.97 -5.69 7.75
CA PRO A 11 -10.56 -5.86 9.14
C PRO A 11 -11.10 -4.71 9.98
N MET A 12 -12.22 -4.94 10.66
CA MET A 12 -12.83 -3.96 11.56
C MET A 12 -11.95 -3.65 12.78
N SER A 13 -10.84 -4.37 12.98
CA SER A 13 -9.78 -3.97 13.92
C SER A 13 -9.19 -2.60 13.59
N ASP A 14 -9.19 -2.23 12.32
CA ASP A 14 -8.59 -0.99 11.83
C ASP A 14 -9.67 0.05 11.46
N ALA A 15 -10.92 -0.19 11.87
CA ALA A 15 -12.04 0.69 11.57
C ALA A 15 -11.87 2.07 12.22
N GLN A 16 -12.19 3.12 11.46
CA GLN A 16 -12.33 4.47 12.00
C GLN A 16 -13.58 4.53 12.88
N ILE A 17 -13.46 5.11 14.08
CA ILE A 17 -14.58 5.26 15.02
C ILE A 17 -14.99 6.72 15.11
N ASP A 18 -16.20 7.02 14.66
CA ASP A 18 -16.82 8.34 14.76
C ASP A 18 -17.98 8.31 15.79
N ILE A 19 -18.46 9.49 16.20
CA ILE A 19 -19.62 9.61 17.10
C ILE A 19 -20.72 10.37 16.38
N GLU A 20 -21.84 9.70 16.13
CA GLU A 20 -23.04 10.28 15.50
C GLU A 20 -24.27 10.00 16.38
N ASP A 21 -25.07 11.03 16.67
CA ASP A 21 -26.31 10.92 17.46
C ASP A 21 -26.17 10.13 18.78
N SER A 22 -25.07 10.33 19.50
CA SER A 22 -24.73 9.64 20.75
C SER A 22 -24.46 8.13 20.61
N SER A 23 -24.27 7.63 19.39
CA SER A 23 -23.81 6.28 19.09
C SER A 23 -22.40 6.31 18.48
N TYR A 24 -21.63 5.25 18.69
CA TYR A 24 -20.35 5.09 18.01
C TYR A 24 -20.56 4.42 16.66
N ILE A 25 -19.95 4.97 15.60
CA ILE A 25 -20.02 4.45 14.24
C ILE A 25 -18.63 3.97 13.85
N ALA A 26 -18.50 2.68 13.52
CA ALA A 26 -17.29 2.10 12.98
C ALA A 26 -17.37 2.06 11.46
N SER A 27 -16.47 2.78 10.79
CA SER A 27 -16.34 2.77 9.34
C SER A 27 -15.33 1.71 8.93
N CYS A 28 -15.77 0.73 8.14
CA CYS A 28 -14.90 -0.31 7.61
C CYS A 28 -13.69 0.33 6.90
N PRO A 29 -12.45 -0.05 7.24
CA PRO A 29 -11.27 0.61 6.69
C PRO A 29 -11.16 0.36 5.18
N TRP A 30 -11.58 -0.81 4.71
CA TRP A 30 -11.51 -1.17 3.30
C TRP A 30 -12.58 -0.48 2.45
N HIS A 31 -13.81 -0.35 2.94
CA HIS A 31 -14.95 0.02 2.09
C HIS A 31 -15.78 1.21 2.58
N ALA A 32 -15.44 1.78 3.75
CA ALA A 32 -16.15 2.89 4.40
C ALA A 32 -17.67 2.64 4.63
N TYR A 33 -18.07 1.37 4.67
CA TYR A 33 -19.36 0.99 5.21
C TYR A 33 -19.36 1.35 6.69
N ASP A 34 -20.28 2.22 7.07
CA ASP A 34 -20.51 2.63 8.44
C ASP A 34 -21.27 1.53 9.18
N PHE A 35 -20.92 1.28 10.42
CA PHE A 35 -21.63 0.33 11.27
C PHE A 35 -21.80 0.93 12.65
N ASN A 36 -23.05 1.11 13.07
CA ASN A 36 -23.36 1.51 14.43
C ASN A 36 -22.92 0.42 15.42
N LEU A 37 -22.04 0.75 16.37
CA LEU A 37 -21.43 -0.22 17.28
C LEU A 37 -22.40 -0.82 18.30
N ASP A 38 -23.54 -0.16 18.57
CA ASP A 38 -24.54 -0.66 19.51
C ASP A 38 -25.53 -1.62 18.85
N THR A 39 -25.85 -1.39 17.57
CA THR A 39 -26.89 -2.14 16.85
C THR A 39 -26.36 -3.03 15.72
N GLY A 40 -25.13 -2.76 15.27
CA GLY A 40 -24.51 -3.37 14.10
C GLY A 40 -25.05 -2.88 12.75
N ALA A 41 -26.03 -1.97 12.73
CA ALA A 41 -26.67 -1.52 11.50
C ALA A 41 -25.78 -0.56 10.71
N SER A 42 -25.77 -0.72 9.38
CA SER A 42 -25.11 0.18 8.43
C SER A 42 -26.12 1.03 7.67
N SER A 43 -25.76 2.27 7.34
CA SER A 43 -26.56 3.13 6.45
C SER A 43 -26.75 2.53 5.05
N TYR A 44 -25.88 1.59 4.65
CA TYR A 44 -25.92 0.88 3.37
C TYR A 44 -26.76 -0.42 3.41
N GLY A 45 -27.53 -0.66 4.47
CA GLY A 45 -28.51 -1.76 4.53
C GLY A 45 -27.93 -3.14 4.86
N VAL A 46 -26.66 -3.21 5.27
CA VAL A 46 -26.00 -4.41 5.82
C VAL A 46 -25.91 -4.33 7.34
N LYS A 47 -25.72 -5.47 8.02
CA LYS A 47 -25.67 -5.53 9.49
C LYS A 47 -24.51 -6.40 9.94
N ALA A 48 -23.67 -5.87 10.83
CA ALA A 48 -22.59 -6.59 11.51
C ALA A 48 -23.07 -7.18 12.84
N CYS A 49 -22.52 -8.32 13.26
CA CYS A 49 -22.73 -8.76 14.64
C CYS A 49 -21.92 -7.86 15.58
N VAL A 50 -22.60 -7.38 16.62
CA VAL A 50 -22.00 -6.59 17.70
C VAL A 50 -22.12 -7.37 18.99
N PHE A 51 -21.07 -7.29 19.81
CA PHE A 51 -20.95 -8.04 21.05
C PHE A 51 -20.66 -7.05 22.17
N PRO A 52 -21.46 -7.02 23.24
CA PRO A 52 -21.23 -6.11 24.35
C PRO A 52 -19.91 -6.45 25.05
N ILE A 53 -19.06 -5.44 25.21
CA ILE A 53 -17.81 -5.55 25.98
C ILE A 53 -17.95 -4.72 27.25
N ARG A 54 -17.70 -5.33 28.40
CA ARG A 54 -17.66 -4.64 29.71
C ARG A 54 -16.23 -4.60 30.24
N SER A 55 -15.78 -3.42 30.68
CA SER A 55 -14.52 -3.29 31.40
C SER A 55 -14.75 -3.37 32.90
N ARG A 56 -14.06 -4.29 33.59
CA ARG A 56 -14.08 -4.40 35.06
C ARG A 56 -12.70 -4.76 35.58
N ASN A 57 -12.15 -3.91 36.46
CA ASN A 57 -10.83 -4.11 37.09
C ASN A 57 -9.69 -4.34 36.08
N GLY A 58 -9.65 -3.57 34.99
CA GLY A 58 -8.61 -3.69 33.95
C GLY A 58 -8.72 -4.94 33.07
N LYS A 59 -9.83 -5.68 33.16
CA LYS A 59 -10.14 -6.81 32.27
C LYS A 59 -11.36 -6.48 31.43
N LEU A 60 -11.29 -6.82 30.14
CA LEU A 60 -12.41 -6.76 29.21
C LEU A 60 -13.18 -8.09 29.26
N TYR A 61 -14.51 -8.01 29.35
CA TYR A 61 -15.42 -9.15 29.36
C TYR A 61 -16.32 -9.04 28.14
N LEU A 62 -16.26 -10.02 27.26
CA LEU A 62 -17.19 -10.19 26.14
C LEU A 62 -18.41 -10.94 26.65
N GLU A 63 -19.60 -10.37 26.49
CA GLU A 63 -20.86 -11.03 26.83
C GLU A 63 -21.45 -11.67 25.57
N LEU A 64 -21.56 -13.00 25.58
CA LEU A 64 -22.07 -13.81 24.48
C LEU A 64 -23.42 -14.40 24.90
N GLU A 65 -24.41 -14.42 24.00
CA GLU A 65 -25.67 -15.13 24.27
C GLU A 65 -25.41 -16.65 24.37
N ALA A 66 -26.13 -17.30 25.28
CA ALA A 66 -25.76 -18.56 25.93
C ALA A 66 -25.75 -19.83 25.05
N ASP A 67 -25.76 -19.72 23.73
CA ASP A 67 -25.93 -20.86 22.80
C ASP A 67 -24.76 -21.06 21.82
N HIS A 68 -23.61 -20.42 22.07
CA HIS A 68 -22.41 -20.58 21.25
C HIS A 68 -21.22 -21.11 22.08
N GLU A 69 -20.71 -22.29 21.74
CA GLU A 69 -19.38 -22.73 22.16
C GLU A 69 -18.33 -21.88 21.43
N VAL A 70 -17.78 -20.87 22.12
CA VAL A 70 -16.72 -20.02 21.57
C VAL A 70 -15.38 -20.43 22.15
N THR A 71 -14.40 -20.67 21.28
CA THR A 71 -13.00 -20.91 21.63
C THR A 71 -12.14 -19.79 21.07
N LEU A 72 -11.20 -19.27 21.86
CA LEU A 72 -10.18 -18.34 21.39
C LEU A 72 -9.26 -19.07 20.38
N GLU A 73 -9.31 -18.68 19.11
CA GLU A 73 -8.51 -19.29 18.03
C GLU A 73 -7.06 -18.78 18.04
N SER A 74 -6.88 -17.46 18.03
CA SER A 74 -5.56 -16.83 18.11
C SER A 74 -5.64 -15.44 18.76
N MET A 75 -4.50 -14.91 19.19
CA MET A 75 -4.38 -13.56 19.71
C MET A 75 -3.06 -12.99 19.19
N GLU A 76 -3.12 -12.15 18.16
CA GLU A 76 -1.94 -11.67 17.44
C GLU A 76 -1.76 -10.16 17.57
N PRO A 77 -0.56 -9.68 17.94
CA PRO A 77 -0.26 -8.25 17.94
C PRO A 77 -0.03 -7.74 16.50
N ILE A 78 -0.69 -6.65 16.13
CA ILE A 78 -0.38 -5.89 14.91
C ILE A 78 0.95 -5.16 15.17
N SER A 79 1.99 -5.49 14.39
CA SER A 79 3.33 -4.91 14.58
C SER A 79 3.52 -3.67 13.71
N GLU A 80 3.49 -2.49 14.34
CA GLU A 80 3.82 -1.20 13.72
C GLU A 80 5.33 -0.86 13.77
N LYS A 81 6.19 -1.81 14.15
CA LYS A 81 7.62 -1.54 14.39
C LYS A 81 8.42 -1.35 13.10
N VAL A 82 8.87 -0.13 12.86
CA VAL A 82 9.88 0.24 11.85
C VAL A 82 11.30 0.02 12.40
N LYS A 83 12.23 -0.52 11.60
CA LYS A 83 13.64 -0.75 11.99
C LYS A 83 14.58 0.34 11.45
N TYR A 84 14.82 1.39 12.24
CA TYR A 84 15.78 2.45 11.91
C TYR A 84 17.24 2.00 12.09
N LYS A 85 18.14 2.36 11.15
CA LYS A 85 19.58 1.98 11.18
C LYS A 85 20.36 2.61 12.34
N HIS A 86 19.94 3.79 12.76
CA HIS A 86 20.39 4.46 13.97
C HIS A 86 19.12 4.90 14.70
N GLY A 87 19.06 4.84 16.05
CA GLY A 87 17.91 5.40 16.76
C GLY A 87 17.63 6.83 16.28
N SER A 88 16.34 7.21 16.15
CA SER A 88 15.85 8.48 15.58
C SER A 88 16.92 9.57 15.50
N ARG A 89 17.59 9.72 14.35
CA ARG A 89 18.69 10.69 14.24
C ARG A 89 18.11 12.10 14.20
N ALA A 90 18.73 13.00 14.97
CA ALA A 90 18.62 14.42 14.69
C ALA A 90 19.33 14.72 13.36
N ALA A 91 18.70 15.55 12.54
CA ALA A 91 19.05 15.87 11.16
C ALA A 91 20.56 15.97 10.90
N THR A 92 21.06 15.15 9.97
CA THR A 92 22.39 15.34 9.38
C THR A 92 22.31 16.28 8.18
N ASN A 93 23.33 17.14 8.06
CA ASN A 93 23.48 18.19 7.03
C ASN A 93 23.75 17.60 5.64
N ASP A 94 22.73 17.09 4.96
CA ASP A 94 22.77 16.93 3.51
C ASP A 94 22.08 18.12 2.82
N THR A 95 22.69 18.61 1.75
CA THR A 95 22.42 19.87 1.04
C THR A 95 21.11 19.89 0.24
N VAL A 96 20.03 19.34 0.78
CA VAL A 96 18.66 19.52 0.28
C VAL A 96 18.03 20.68 1.06
N SER A 97 17.20 21.48 0.39
CA SER A 97 16.29 22.47 0.98
C SER A 97 15.91 22.11 2.42
N SER A 98 15.96 23.06 3.35
CA SER A 98 15.59 22.83 4.74
C SER A 98 14.28 22.03 4.81
N ARG A 99 14.30 20.93 5.56
CA ARG A 99 13.15 20.05 5.76
C ARG A 99 11.84 20.85 5.95
N PRO A 100 10.71 20.41 5.36
CA PRO A 100 9.43 21.11 5.53
C PRO A 100 9.09 21.31 7.00
N SER A 101 8.45 22.44 7.30
CA SER A 101 7.82 22.66 8.60
C SER A 101 6.75 21.58 8.83
N ASP A 102 6.48 21.26 10.09
CA ASP A 102 5.37 20.36 10.45
C ASP A 102 3.99 20.96 10.08
N ASP A 103 3.93 22.25 9.76
CA ASP A 103 2.74 22.95 9.23
C ASP A 103 2.67 22.99 7.69
N ALA A 104 3.67 22.45 7.00
CA ALA A 104 3.62 22.33 5.54
C ALA A 104 2.48 21.39 5.11
N SER A 105 2.02 21.53 3.87
CA SER A 105 0.97 20.69 3.29
C SER A 105 1.46 19.27 2.98
N VAL A 106 0.51 18.34 2.80
CA VAL A 106 0.80 16.95 2.38
C VAL A 106 1.62 16.92 1.08
N CYS A 107 1.25 17.76 0.10
CA CYS A 107 1.96 17.84 -1.18
C CYS A 107 3.42 18.32 -1.03
N GLU A 108 3.69 19.31 -0.17
CA GLU A 108 5.05 19.80 0.09
C GLU A 108 5.90 18.71 0.77
N TRP A 109 5.33 17.98 1.72
CA TRP A 109 6.00 16.85 2.36
C TRP A 109 6.28 15.71 1.38
N CYS A 110 5.29 15.28 0.59
CA CYS A 110 5.46 14.23 -0.41
C CYS A 110 6.54 14.62 -1.44
N ALA A 111 6.50 15.84 -1.97
CA ALA A 111 7.50 16.32 -2.92
C ALA A 111 8.90 16.36 -2.31
N TYR A 112 9.04 16.75 -1.04
CA TYR A 112 10.32 16.75 -0.34
C TYR A 112 10.89 15.33 -0.18
N ILE A 113 10.06 14.38 0.25
CA ILE A 113 10.47 12.98 0.44
C ILE A 113 10.84 12.33 -0.90
N LEU A 114 10.08 12.61 -1.96
CA LEU A 114 10.39 12.13 -3.31
C LEU A 114 11.72 12.67 -3.85
N ASN A 115 12.16 13.85 -3.41
CA ASN A 115 13.48 14.41 -3.74
C ASN A 115 14.60 13.96 -2.78
N THR A 116 14.29 13.16 -1.76
CA THR A 116 15.28 12.62 -0.82
C THR A 116 15.89 11.33 -1.39
N ALA A 117 17.21 11.35 -1.64
CA ALA A 117 17.93 10.23 -2.24
C ALA A 117 18.33 9.13 -1.23
N ASP A 118 18.60 9.53 0.02
CA ASP A 118 19.02 8.62 1.08
C ASP A 118 17.84 7.75 1.57
N PRO A 119 17.95 6.41 1.52
CA PRO A 119 16.88 5.51 1.93
C PRO A 119 16.47 5.67 3.40
N GLU A 120 17.43 5.88 4.31
CA GLU A 120 17.09 5.99 5.74
C GLU A 120 16.30 7.25 6.04
N SER A 121 16.75 8.38 5.50
CA SER A 121 16.02 9.66 5.58
C SER A 121 14.64 9.53 4.98
N LYS A 122 14.48 8.81 3.85
CA LYS A 122 13.18 8.56 3.23
C LYS A 122 12.23 7.79 4.15
N ILE A 123 12.71 6.76 4.86
CA ILE A 123 11.90 6.00 5.85
C ILE A 123 11.47 6.91 6.99
N GLU A 124 12.41 7.65 7.60
CA GLU A 124 12.13 8.53 8.75
C GLU A 124 11.12 9.61 8.39
N LEU A 125 11.29 10.26 7.23
CA LEU A 125 10.40 11.32 6.78
C LEU A 125 9.00 10.79 6.40
N THR A 126 8.93 9.62 5.76
CA THR A 126 7.64 9.00 5.39
C THR A 126 6.84 8.61 6.65
N THR A 127 7.51 7.98 7.61
CA THR A 127 6.88 7.60 8.89
C THR A 127 6.39 8.82 9.65
N ARG A 128 7.19 9.91 9.64
CA ARG A 128 6.79 11.17 10.27
C ARG A 128 5.62 11.83 9.57
N LEU A 129 5.61 11.88 8.24
CA LEU A 129 4.49 12.44 7.47
C LEU A 129 3.19 11.72 7.82
N PHE A 130 3.19 10.38 7.77
CA PHE A 130 2.01 9.60 8.12
C PHE A 130 1.55 9.87 9.56
N SER A 131 2.48 9.85 10.53
CA SER A 131 2.18 10.13 11.94
C SER A 131 1.58 11.52 12.14
N LEU A 132 2.14 12.55 11.49
CA LEU A 132 1.64 13.93 11.55
C LEU A 132 0.25 14.03 10.93
N PHE A 133 0.05 13.45 9.75
CA PHE A 133 -1.23 13.48 9.05
C PHE A 133 -2.32 12.78 9.89
N ALA A 134 -2.10 11.52 10.28
CA ALA A 134 -3.05 10.73 11.05
C ALA A 134 -3.41 11.37 12.40
N THR A 135 -2.43 11.99 13.07
CA THR A 135 -2.67 12.70 14.34
C THR A 135 -3.48 13.97 14.12
N ARG A 136 -3.15 14.78 13.10
CA ARG A 136 -3.84 16.05 12.82
C ARG A 136 -5.25 15.85 12.26
N GLU A 137 -5.53 14.73 11.59
CA GLU A 137 -6.89 14.38 11.16
C GLU A 137 -7.87 14.28 12.33
N GLN A 138 -7.40 13.98 13.54
CA GLN A 138 -8.23 13.87 14.75
C GLN A 138 -8.40 15.22 15.48
N THR A 139 -7.94 16.32 14.87
CA THR A 139 -7.97 17.66 15.47
C THR A 139 -8.83 18.63 14.65
N ALA A 140 -9.12 19.79 15.21
CA ALA A 140 -9.84 20.85 14.50
C ALA A 140 -9.01 21.52 13.37
N GLU A 141 -7.71 21.23 13.28
CA GLU A 141 -6.78 21.84 12.33
C GLU A 141 -6.03 20.75 11.53
N PRO A 142 -6.75 20.03 10.64
CA PRO A 142 -6.15 18.98 9.83
C PRO A 142 -5.06 19.55 8.91
N MET A 143 -4.10 18.70 8.55
CA MET A 143 -3.00 19.09 7.67
C MET A 143 -3.55 19.52 6.29
N PRO A 144 -3.17 20.68 5.71
CA PRO A 144 -3.62 21.05 4.37
C PRO A 144 -3.14 20.03 3.33
N ILE A 145 -3.98 19.66 2.37
CA ILE A 145 -3.55 18.77 1.27
C ILE A 145 -2.55 19.47 0.35
N GLY A 146 -2.81 20.74 -0.01
CA GLY A 146 -1.89 21.57 -0.80
C GLY A 146 -1.83 21.20 -2.28
N ALA A 147 -2.95 20.88 -2.92
CA ALA A 147 -2.95 20.62 -4.36
C ALA A 147 -2.30 21.79 -5.14
N GLY A 148 -1.25 21.49 -5.90
CA GLY A 148 -0.51 22.48 -6.69
C GLY A 148 0.50 23.34 -5.91
N THR A 149 0.69 23.13 -4.60
CA THR A 149 1.70 23.87 -3.82
C THR A 149 3.13 23.37 -4.07
N ALA A 150 3.27 22.12 -4.50
CA ALA A 150 4.54 21.50 -4.85
C ALA A 150 4.36 20.55 -6.04
N SER A 151 5.47 20.17 -6.68
CA SER A 151 5.49 19.21 -7.79
C SER A 151 6.45 18.07 -7.48
N PRO A 152 6.08 16.81 -7.76
CA PRO A 152 7.00 15.68 -7.63
C PRO A 152 8.15 15.78 -8.65
N PRO A 153 9.32 15.19 -8.37
CA PRO A 153 10.35 15.03 -9.39
C PRO A 153 9.84 14.16 -10.55
N SER A 154 10.49 14.26 -11.71
CA SER A 154 10.22 13.33 -12.82
C SER A 154 10.61 11.90 -12.45
N ILE A 155 11.77 11.75 -11.79
CA ILE A 155 12.28 10.49 -11.26
C ILE A 155 12.88 10.80 -9.87
N PRO A 156 12.44 10.13 -8.80
CA PRO A 156 13.05 10.19 -7.48
C PRO A 156 14.54 9.86 -7.58
N PRO A 157 15.43 10.71 -7.02
CA PRO A 157 16.85 10.42 -7.03
C PRO A 157 17.14 9.17 -6.19
N ARG A 158 18.26 8.55 -6.51
CA ARG A 158 18.86 7.44 -5.77
C ARG A 158 20.24 7.87 -5.31
N HIS A 159 20.73 7.29 -4.22
CA HIS A 159 22.07 7.59 -3.73
C HIS A 159 23.13 7.22 -4.78
N ASP A 160 24.21 8.00 -4.88
CA ASP A 160 25.19 7.92 -5.99
C ASP A 160 25.97 6.60 -6.06
N ASP A 161 25.98 5.83 -4.97
CA ASP A 161 26.62 4.50 -4.89
C ASP A 161 25.75 3.36 -5.45
N LEU A 162 24.47 3.62 -5.77
CA LEU A 162 23.57 2.60 -6.32
C LEU A 162 23.79 2.40 -7.82
N GLN A 163 24.35 1.24 -8.17
CA GLN A 163 24.48 0.83 -9.56
C GLN A 163 23.11 0.51 -10.16
N THR A 164 22.65 1.36 -11.09
CA THR A 164 21.40 1.13 -11.84
C THR A 164 21.67 0.43 -13.17
N VAL A 165 20.92 -0.63 -13.47
CA VAL A 165 20.96 -1.37 -14.73
C VAL A 165 19.57 -1.48 -15.35
N LYS A 166 19.49 -1.93 -16.61
CA LYS A 166 18.20 -2.21 -17.24
C LYS A 166 17.57 -3.48 -16.64
N PRO A 167 16.23 -3.63 -16.63
CA PRO A 167 15.57 -4.79 -16.02
C PRO A 167 16.11 -6.15 -16.49
N TRP A 168 16.43 -6.32 -17.78
CA TRP A 168 16.96 -7.59 -18.33
C TRP A 168 18.45 -7.83 -18.08
N GLU A 169 19.16 -6.83 -17.55
CA GLU A 169 20.57 -6.94 -17.16
C GLU A 169 20.73 -7.38 -15.70
N ILE A 170 19.62 -7.47 -14.94
CA ILE A 170 19.60 -7.94 -13.56
C ILE A 170 19.96 -9.44 -13.52
N PRO A 171 20.99 -9.84 -12.76
CA PRO A 171 21.32 -11.24 -12.57
C PRO A 171 20.15 -12.01 -11.92
N SER A 172 19.91 -13.25 -12.36
CA SER A 172 18.90 -14.10 -11.74
C SER A 172 19.19 -14.31 -10.25
N ALA A 173 18.21 -14.04 -9.40
CA ALA A 173 18.31 -14.20 -7.95
C ALA A 173 18.41 -15.68 -7.51
N GLY A 174 18.17 -16.64 -8.40
CA GLY A 174 18.23 -18.08 -8.10
C GLY A 174 16.97 -18.62 -7.40
N ARG A 175 17.11 -19.71 -6.63
CA ARG A 175 15.99 -20.46 -6.01
C ARG A 175 15.97 -20.41 -4.47
N GLY A 176 16.82 -19.59 -3.84
CA GLY A 176 16.89 -19.43 -2.37
C GLY A 176 17.68 -20.51 -1.61
N GLY A 177 18.21 -21.53 -2.30
CA GLY A 177 18.94 -22.63 -1.64
C GLY A 177 20.30 -22.23 -1.05
N THR A 178 20.98 -21.25 -1.64
CA THR A 178 22.29 -20.75 -1.17
C THR A 178 22.15 -19.38 -0.52
N LEU A 179 23.07 -19.02 0.38
CA LEU A 179 23.10 -17.69 1.01
C LEU A 179 23.13 -16.56 -0.03
N LYS A 180 23.97 -16.69 -1.06
CA LYS A 180 24.04 -15.73 -2.17
C LYS A 180 22.69 -15.54 -2.86
N SER A 181 21.95 -16.64 -3.08
CA SER A 181 20.63 -16.59 -3.72
C SER A 181 19.59 -15.92 -2.80
N ARG A 182 19.63 -16.19 -1.49
CA ARG A 182 18.75 -15.53 -0.52
C ARG A 182 19.01 -14.02 -0.43
N ILE A 183 20.28 -13.62 -0.35
CA ILE A 183 20.67 -12.20 -0.39
C ILE A 183 20.15 -11.52 -1.66
N ALA A 184 20.32 -12.15 -2.83
CA ALA A 184 19.84 -11.59 -4.09
C ALA A 184 18.31 -11.45 -4.14
N MET A 185 17.57 -12.41 -3.58
CA MET A 185 16.11 -12.34 -3.51
C MET A 185 15.64 -11.22 -2.56
N LEU A 186 16.21 -11.12 -1.35
CA LEU A 186 15.86 -10.07 -0.39
C LEU A 186 16.25 -8.68 -0.89
N HIS A 187 17.38 -8.55 -1.59
CA HIS A 187 17.81 -7.28 -2.19
C HIS A 187 16.87 -6.84 -3.31
N ALA A 188 16.43 -7.76 -4.17
CA ALA A 188 15.45 -7.47 -5.20
C ALA A 188 14.09 -7.02 -4.61
N LEU A 189 13.63 -7.67 -3.53
CA LEU A 189 12.43 -7.23 -2.80
C LEU A 189 12.63 -5.85 -2.18
N ALA A 190 13.77 -5.58 -1.54
CA ALA A 190 14.06 -4.27 -0.99
C ALA A 190 14.07 -3.17 -2.08
N ASN A 191 14.52 -3.48 -3.30
CA ASN A 191 14.43 -2.54 -4.41
C ASN A 191 12.97 -2.25 -4.79
N ILE A 192 12.09 -3.25 -4.73
CA ILE A 192 10.65 -3.08 -4.95
C ILE A 192 10.05 -2.17 -3.87
N GLU A 193 10.27 -2.46 -2.59
CA GLU A 193 9.68 -1.66 -1.50
C GLU A 193 10.17 -0.21 -1.52
N GLN A 194 11.44 0.03 -1.86
CA GLN A 194 11.93 1.40 -1.99
C GLN A 194 11.20 2.18 -3.09
N TRP A 195 10.91 1.53 -4.23
CA TRP A 195 10.08 2.14 -5.27
C TRP A 195 8.61 2.25 -4.84
N ALA A 196 8.10 1.32 -4.05
CA ALA A 196 6.72 1.33 -3.55
C ALA A 196 6.46 2.55 -2.63
N ILE A 197 7.41 2.91 -1.75
CA ILE A 197 7.37 4.17 -0.98
C ILE A 197 7.19 5.37 -1.91
N ASP A 198 8.02 5.46 -2.96
CA ASP A 198 7.96 6.57 -3.90
C ASP A 198 6.64 6.58 -4.69
N LEU A 199 6.12 5.42 -5.09
CA LEU A 199 4.88 5.32 -5.85
C LEU A 199 3.66 5.76 -5.02
N ALA A 200 3.62 5.37 -3.74
CA ALA A 200 2.56 5.75 -2.82
C ALA A 200 2.60 7.24 -2.44
N LEU A 201 3.79 7.85 -2.39
CA LEU A 201 3.92 9.30 -2.21
C LEU A 201 3.64 10.09 -3.50
N ASP A 202 4.08 9.58 -4.65
CA ASP A 202 3.86 10.19 -5.96
C ASP A 202 2.37 10.31 -6.27
N ILE A 203 1.58 9.27 -5.98
CA ILE A 203 0.14 9.28 -6.26
C ILE A 203 -0.62 10.31 -5.41
N CYS A 204 -0.14 10.60 -4.20
CA CYS A 204 -0.68 11.66 -3.35
C CYS A 204 -0.44 13.05 -3.94
N VAL A 205 0.81 13.38 -4.26
CA VAL A 205 1.16 14.75 -4.71
C VAL A 205 0.78 15.00 -6.17
N ARG A 206 0.97 14.02 -7.06
CA ARG A 206 0.76 14.19 -8.49
C ARG A 206 -0.71 14.37 -8.85
N PHE A 207 -1.59 13.68 -8.13
CA PHE A 207 -3.03 13.69 -8.39
C PHE A 207 -3.82 14.47 -7.34
N ALA A 208 -3.17 15.27 -6.48
CA ALA A 208 -3.86 16.03 -5.44
C ALA A 208 -4.96 16.98 -5.97
N GLY A 209 -4.80 17.48 -7.19
CA GLY A 209 -5.80 18.33 -7.86
C GLY A 209 -6.82 17.57 -8.72
N PHE A 210 -6.81 16.23 -8.69
CA PHE A 210 -7.73 15.42 -9.48
C PHE A 210 -9.18 15.62 -9.03
N HIS A 211 -10.07 15.73 -10.01
CA HIS A 211 -11.51 15.72 -9.82
C HIS A 211 -12.12 14.63 -10.69
N THR A 212 -13.10 13.92 -10.13
CA THR A 212 -13.92 12.97 -10.89
C THR A 212 -14.69 13.69 -11.99
N LYS A 213 -15.06 12.97 -13.04
CA LYS A 213 -15.88 13.53 -14.12
C LYS A 213 -17.34 13.58 -13.68
N ALA A 214 -17.99 14.72 -13.89
CA ALA A 214 -19.42 14.86 -13.69
C ALA A 214 -20.20 13.88 -14.59
N THR A 215 -21.24 13.27 -14.05
CA THR A 215 -22.23 12.51 -14.84
C THR A 215 -23.29 13.45 -15.38
N GLU A 216 -23.98 13.09 -16.46
CA GLU A 216 -25.07 13.91 -17.04
C GLU A 216 -26.19 14.24 -16.03
N SER A 217 -26.28 13.47 -14.95
CA SER A 217 -27.23 13.64 -13.84
C SER A 217 -26.75 14.52 -12.69
N GLN A 218 -25.52 15.05 -12.69
CA GLN A 218 -24.96 15.86 -11.62
C GLN A 218 -24.75 17.33 -12.05
N ASP A 219 -25.32 18.28 -11.30
CA ASP A 219 -25.20 19.73 -11.50
C ASP A 219 -23.87 20.31 -10.94
N ASN A 220 -22.80 19.52 -10.79
CA ASN A 220 -21.52 19.97 -10.25
C ASN A 220 -20.33 19.63 -11.16
N ASP A 221 -19.20 20.32 -10.97
CA ASP A 221 -17.98 20.18 -11.79
C ASP A 221 -17.15 18.92 -11.46
N GLY A 222 -17.76 17.90 -10.86
CA GLY A 222 -17.10 16.69 -10.36
C GLY A 222 -16.61 16.81 -8.92
N LEU A 223 -16.33 15.66 -8.29
CA LEU A 223 -15.88 15.59 -6.90
C LEU A 223 -14.35 15.53 -6.79
N ALA A 224 -13.80 16.38 -5.93
CA ALA A 224 -12.40 16.31 -5.51
C ALA A 224 -12.12 14.99 -4.75
N LEU A 225 -10.85 14.59 -4.70
CA LEU A 225 -10.42 13.45 -3.89
C LEU A 225 -10.70 13.71 -2.40
N PRO A 226 -11.36 12.79 -1.68
CA PRO A 226 -11.61 12.94 -0.25
C PRO A 226 -10.30 12.80 0.55
N ARG A 227 -10.27 13.30 1.79
CA ARG A 227 -9.08 13.23 2.66
C ARG A 227 -8.63 11.79 2.95
N THR A 228 -9.58 10.86 3.02
CA THR A 228 -9.32 9.42 3.19
C THR A 228 -8.48 8.83 2.07
N TYR A 229 -8.52 9.39 0.85
CA TYR A 229 -7.61 9.00 -0.23
C TYR A 229 -6.15 9.22 0.15
N PHE A 230 -5.85 10.40 0.70
CA PHE A 230 -4.50 10.73 1.12
C PHE A 230 -4.11 9.92 2.34
N TYR A 231 -5.03 9.68 3.27
CA TYR A 231 -4.78 8.80 4.42
C TYR A 231 -4.32 7.41 3.97
N ASP A 232 -5.10 6.77 3.10
CA ASP A 232 -4.85 5.38 2.67
C ASP A 232 -3.50 5.26 1.94
N TRP A 233 -3.19 6.16 1.01
CA TRP A 233 -1.91 6.12 0.29
C TRP A 233 -0.72 6.51 1.18
N LEU A 234 -0.89 7.40 2.15
CA LEU A 234 0.17 7.68 3.14
C LEU A 234 0.39 6.51 4.08
N LYS A 235 -0.66 5.73 4.41
CA LYS A 235 -0.53 4.48 5.15
C LYS A 235 0.25 3.45 4.33
N VAL A 236 -0.11 3.24 3.06
CA VAL A 236 0.67 2.37 2.15
C VAL A 236 2.14 2.82 2.12
N ALA A 237 2.42 4.11 1.92
CA ALA A 237 3.80 4.60 1.93
C ALA A 237 4.55 4.30 3.24
N ASN A 238 3.87 4.40 4.38
CA ASN A 238 4.43 4.07 5.69
C ASN A 238 4.69 2.56 5.86
N ASP A 239 3.79 1.72 5.38
CA ASP A 239 3.95 0.26 5.40
C ASP A 239 5.10 -0.17 4.48
N GLU A 240 5.26 0.45 3.31
CA GLU A 240 6.42 0.19 2.44
C GLU A 240 7.75 0.66 3.05
N ALA A 241 7.73 1.77 3.78
CA ALA A 241 8.89 2.24 4.54
C ALA A 241 9.28 1.22 5.63
N LYS A 242 8.29 0.63 6.30
CA LYS A 242 8.48 -0.48 7.23
C LYS A 242 9.03 -1.71 6.50
N HIS A 243 8.45 -2.14 5.39
CA HIS A 243 8.89 -3.32 4.61
C HIS A 243 10.34 -3.19 4.18
N PHE A 244 10.70 -2.07 3.57
CA PHE A 244 12.08 -1.77 3.19
C PHE A 244 13.03 -1.85 4.41
N SER A 245 12.64 -1.26 5.54
CA SER A 245 13.46 -1.26 6.77
C SER A 245 13.73 -2.67 7.31
N LEU A 246 12.74 -3.56 7.22
CA LEU A 246 12.86 -4.95 7.65
C LEU A 246 13.79 -5.73 6.72
N LEU A 247 13.60 -5.61 5.41
CA LEU A 247 14.44 -6.26 4.40
C LEU A 247 15.90 -5.78 4.45
N ARG A 248 16.12 -4.46 4.59
CA ARG A 248 17.45 -3.88 4.78
C ARG A 248 18.14 -4.46 6.00
N SER A 249 17.45 -4.47 7.14
CA SER A 249 18.01 -5.04 8.37
C SER A 249 18.36 -6.51 8.19
N ARG A 250 17.51 -7.28 7.51
CA ARG A 250 17.77 -8.69 7.23
C ARG A 250 18.97 -8.90 6.32
N LEU A 251 19.17 -8.04 5.31
CA LEU A 251 20.36 -8.08 4.45
C LEU A 251 21.65 -7.86 5.27
N GLU A 252 21.64 -6.92 6.21
CA GLU A 252 22.77 -6.64 7.11
C GLU A 252 23.08 -7.82 8.03
N GLU A 253 22.05 -8.46 8.61
CA GLU A 253 22.18 -9.69 9.41
C GLU A 253 22.80 -10.84 8.62
N LEU A 254 22.55 -10.91 7.31
CA LEU A 254 23.14 -11.90 6.39
C LEU A 254 24.54 -11.51 5.88
N GLY A 255 25.11 -10.40 6.35
CA GLY A 255 26.44 -9.92 5.95
C GLY A 255 26.48 -9.20 4.60
N SER A 256 25.34 -8.66 4.15
CA SER A 256 25.22 -7.85 2.92
C SER A 256 24.63 -6.47 3.25
N TYR A 257 24.26 -5.69 2.23
CA TYR A 257 23.61 -4.40 2.39
C TYR A 257 22.80 -4.04 1.14
N PHE A 258 21.80 -3.17 1.29
CA PHE A 258 21.07 -2.64 0.13
C PHE A 258 22.01 -1.75 -0.71
N GLY A 259 22.11 -2.07 -2.00
CA GLY A 259 23.10 -1.49 -2.92
C GLY A 259 24.32 -2.37 -3.21
N ALA A 260 24.51 -3.48 -2.49
CA ALA A 260 25.57 -4.46 -2.79
C ALA A 260 25.38 -5.19 -4.14
N LEU A 261 24.16 -5.15 -4.69
CA LEU A 261 23.80 -5.69 -6.00
C LEU A 261 23.15 -4.57 -6.84
N PRO A 262 23.19 -4.66 -8.19
CA PRO A 262 22.55 -3.68 -9.06
C PRO A 262 21.04 -3.60 -8.86
N VAL A 263 20.49 -2.41 -9.06
CA VAL A 263 19.04 -2.13 -8.98
C VAL A 263 18.50 -1.74 -10.36
N HIS A 264 17.17 -1.80 -10.52
CA HIS A 264 16.47 -1.32 -11.72
C HIS A 264 15.23 -0.51 -11.32
N HIS A 265 14.76 0.35 -12.22
CA HIS A 265 13.64 1.28 -12.01
C HIS A 265 12.38 0.87 -12.79
N GLY A 266 12.17 -0.44 -12.98
CA GLY A 266 11.12 -0.98 -13.87
C GLY A 266 9.70 -0.58 -13.44
N LEU A 267 9.45 -0.53 -12.13
CA LEU A 267 8.17 -0.05 -11.59
C LEU A 267 7.94 1.43 -11.89
N TRP A 268 8.98 2.27 -11.77
CA TRP A 268 8.87 3.70 -12.07
C TRP A 268 8.56 3.99 -13.54
N GLN A 269 9.04 3.17 -14.48
CA GLN A 269 8.68 3.30 -15.89
C GLN A 269 7.16 3.15 -16.12
N SER A 270 6.50 2.29 -15.34
CA SER A 270 5.04 2.16 -15.40
C SER A 270 4.35 3.42 -14.85
N ALA A 271 4.90 4.02 -13.80
CA ALA A 271 4.43 5.27 -13.24
C ALA A 271 4.56 6.46 -14.21
N GLU A 272 5.68 6.56 -14.93
CA GLU A 272 5.88 7.58 -15.97
C GLU A 272 4.83 7.46 -17.07
N MET A 273 4.49 6.24 -17.49
CA MET A 273 3.50 5.98 -18.54
C MET A 273 2.05 6.28 -18.14
N THR A 274 1.79 6.46 -16.86
CA THR A 274 0.46 6.73 -16.28
C THR A 274 0.49 8.00 -15.42
N ASN A 275 1.38 8.95 -15.71
CA ASN A 275 1.57 10.14 -14.89
C ASN A 275 0.46 11.20 -15.08
N ASP A 276 -0.38 11.04 -16.10
CA ASP A 276 -1.44 11.95 -16.54
C ASP A 276 -2.85 11.42 -16.25
N ASP A 277 -2.97 10.16 -15.79
CA ASP A 277 -4.26 9.50 -15.57
C ASP A 277 -4.23 8.68 -14.26
N LEU A 278 -4.98 9.17 -13.26
CA LEU A 278 -5.10 8.51 -11.95
C LEU A 278 -5.69 7.10 -12.05
N ARG A 279 -6.66 6.87 -12.94
CA ARG A 279 -7.27 5.53 -13.11
C ARG A 279 -6.24 4.58 -13.69
N ALA A 280 -5.49 5.03 -14.68
CA ALA A 280 -4.41 4.24 -15.26
C ALA A 280 -3.32 3.94 -14.22
N ARG A 281 -2.95 4.95 -13.40
CA ARG A 281 -1.97 4.78 -12.32
C ARG A 281 -2.39 3.71 -11.33
N ILE A 282 -3.62 3.79 -10.80
CA ILE A 282 -4.15 2.80 -9.86
C ILE A 282 -4.23 1.43 -10.54
N SER A 283 -4.73 1.35 -11.77
CA SER A 283 -4.87 0.08 -12.50
C SER A 283 -3.53 -0.63 -12.70
N ILE A 284 -2.49 0.09 -13.10
CA ILE A 284 -1.19 -0.53 -13.41
C ILE A 284 -0.35 -0.76 -12.17
N ILE A 285 -0.22 0.23 -11.29
CA ILE A 285 0.65 0.10 -10.11
C ILE A 285 -0.04 -0.74 -9.03
N ALA A 286 -1.22 -0.34 -8.59
CA ALA A 286 -1.85 -0.94 -7.41
C ALA A 286 -2.64 -2.22 -7.70
N LEU A 287 -3.07 -2.46 -8.94
CA LEU A 287 -3.91 -3.61 -9.28
C LEU A 287 -3.23 -4.63 -10.21
N VAL A 288 -2.09 -4.28 -10.82
CA VAL A 288 -1.25 -5.24 -11.57
C VAL A 288 0.04 -5.53 -10.84
N HIS A 289 0.85 -4.51 -10.52
CA HIS A 289 2.16 -4.72 -9.89
C HIS A 289 2.04 -5.15 -8.43
N GLU A 290 1.20 -4.48 -7.64
CA GLU A 290 0.98 -4.85 -6.24
C GLU A 290 0.32 -6.24 -6.12
N ALA A 291 -0.73 -6.49 -6.91
CA ALA A 291 -1.42 -7.78 -6.93
C ALA A 291 -0.51 -8.94 -7.33
N ARG A 292 0.62 -8.67 -8.00
CA ARG A 292 1.65 -9.68 -8.29
C ARG A 292 2.34 -10.16 -7.02
N GLY A 293 2.53 -9.28 -6.02
CA GLY A 293 3.06 -9.63 -4.69
C GLY A 293 2.26 -10.76 -4.05
N LEU A 294 0.93 -10.68 -4.10
CA LEU A 294 0.02 -11.72 -3.58
C LEU A 294 0.22 -13.11 -4.19
N ASP A 295 0.63 -13.14 -5.46
CA ASP A 295 0.87 -14.39 -6.20
C ASP A 295 2.26 -14.99 -5.91
N VAL A 296 3.28 -14.14 -5.80
CA VAL A 296 4.69 -14.57 -5.76
C VAL A 296 5.24 -14.72 -4.35
N ASN A 297 4.74 -13.94 -3.39
CA ASN A 297 5.26 -13.92 -2.02
C ASN A 297 5.12 -15.29 -1.33
N PRO A 298 4.00 -16.04 -1.44
CA PRO A 298 3.88 -17.36 -0.82
C PRO A 298 4.96 -18.34 -1.29
N VAL A 299 5.27 -18.34 -2.59
CA VAL A 299 6.32 -19.20 -3.17
C VAL A 299 7.71 -18.77 -2.68
N THR A 300 7.94 -17.47 -2.56
CA THR A 300 9.18 -16.94 -2.01
C THR A 300 9.36 -17.34 -0.54
N ILE A 301 8.33 -17.14 0.30
CA ILE A 301 8.32 -17.55 1.70
C ILE A 301 8.64 -19.04 1.85
N ASP A 302 8.00 -19.91 1.06
CA ASP A 302 8.25 -21.34 1.08
C ASP A 302 9.69 -21.71 0.71
N ARG A 303 10.33 -20.98 -0.22
CA ARG A 303 11.76 -21.16 -0.53
C ARG A 303 12.66 -20.84 0.67
N PHE A 304 12.40 -19.75 1.38
CA PHE A 304 13.16 -19.39 2.60
C PHE A 304 12.92 -20.39 3.73
N ARG A 305 11.67 -20.85 3.91
CA ARG A 305 11.31 -21.88 4.88
C ARG A 305 12.04 -23.20 4.60
N LYS A 306 12.08 -23.65 3.35
CA LYS A 306 12.85 -24.84 2.93
C LYS A 306 14.36 -24.69 3.14
N ALA A 307 14.86 -23.46 3.01
CA ALA A 307 16.25 -23.12 3.32
C ALA A 307 16.55 -23.00 4.83
N LYS A 308 15.53 -23.17 5.68
CA LYS A 308 15.59 -23.02 7.15
C LYS A 308 16.01 -21.62 7.61
N ASP A 309 15.73 -20.61 6.79
CA ASP A 309 15.99 -19.20 7.10
C ASP A 309 14.73 -18.57 7.69
N LEU A 310 14.42 -18.92 8.94
CA LEU A 310 13.15 -18.57 9.57
C LEU A 310 13.03 -17.07 9.87
N ASP A 311 14.14 -16.38 10.17
CA ASP A 311 14.10 -14.92 10.38
C ASP A 311 13.64 -14.17 9.12
N SER A 312 14.04 -14.66 7.93
CA SER A 312 13.56 -14.14 6.66
C SER A 312 12.10 -14.52 6.39
N VAL A 313 11.66 -15.70 6.82
CA VAL A 313 10.24 -16.10 6.73
C VAL A 313 9.38 -15.14 7.56
N ASP A 314 9.74 -14.90 8.82
CA ASP A 314 9.00 -13.99 9.71
C ASP A 314 8.90 -12.59 9.11
N THR A 315 10.00 -12.09 8.52
CA THR A 315 10.01 -10.79 7.82
C THR A 315 9.06 -10.76 6.63
N LEU A 316 9.10 -11.78 5.77
CA LEU A 316 8.28 -11.85 4.57
C LEU A 316 6.80 -12.11 4.87
N GLU A 317 6.49 -12.79 5.96
CA GLU A 317 5.11 -12.99 6.44
C GLU A 317 4.49 -11.72 7.01
N VAL A 318 5.28 -10.79 7.55
CA VAL A 318 4.81 -9.43 7.87
C VAL A 318 4.42 -8.72 6.58
N ILE A 319 5.34 -8.65 5.61
CA ILE A 319 5.12 -7.96 4.33
C ILE A 319 3.89 -8.52 3.64
N HIS A 320 3.81 -9.85 3.47
CA HIS A 320 2.70 -10.47 2.74
C HIS A 320 1.30 -10.17 3.32
N ARG A 321 1.18 -9.97 4.64
CA ARG A 321 -0.10 -9.62 5.27
C ARG A 321 -0.51 -8.18 4.93
N ASP A 322 0.45 -7.27 4.93
CA ASP A 322 0.22 -5.85 4.65
C ASP A 322 -0.14 -5.65 3.15
N GLU A 323 0.49 -6.39 2.24
CA GLU A 323 0.24 -6.35 0.78
C GLU A 323 -1.23 -6.53 0.37
N ILE A 324 -2.00 -7.36 1.09
CA ILE A 324 -3.42 -7.56 0.81
C ILE A 324 -4.15 -6.22 0.96
N THR A 325 -3.83 -5.46 2.01
CA THR A 325 -4.46 -4.15 2.27
C THR A 325 -4.05 -3.08 1.26
N HIS A 326 -2.86 -3.20 0.66
CA HIS A 326 -2.39 -2.29 -0.39
C HIS A 326 -3.17 -2.49 -1.70
N VAL A 327 -3.38 -3.74 -2.10
CA VAL A 327 -4.22 -4.07 -3.26
C VAL A 327 -5.67 -3.65 -3.00
N THR A 328 -6.19 -3.86 -1.79
CA THR A 328 -7.52 -3.37 -1.41
C THR A 328 -7.63 -1.86 -1.53
N THR A 329 -6.60 -1.12 -1.11
CA THR A 329 -6.53 0.34 -1.25
C THR A 329 -6.65 0.76 -2.72
N GLY A 330 -5.90 0.10 -3.61
CA GLY A 330 -6.01 0.31 -5.06
C GLY A 330 -7.43 0.02 -5.58
N HIS A 331 -8.02 -1.09 -5.17
CA HIS A 331 -9.34 -1.51 -5.62
C HIS A 331 -10.43 -0.54 -5.16
N ARG A 332 -10.38 -0.13 -3.88
CA ARG A 332 -11.28 0.86 -3.28
C ARG A 332 -11.28 2.16 -4.07
N TRP A 333 -10.11 2.74 -4.35
CA TRP A 333 -10.04 4.04 -5.01
C TRP A 333 -10.40 3.99 -6.48
N LEU A 334 -10.08 2.90 -7.20
CA LEU A 334 -10.60 2.72 -8.55
C LEU A 334 -12.12 2.61 -8.55
N SER A 335 -12.68 1.78 -7.66
CA SER A 335 -14.12 1.57 -7.53
C SER A 335 -14.86 2.85 -7.15
N TRP A 336 -14.33 3.63 -6.21
CA TRP A 336 -14.91 4.92 -5.81
C TRP A 336 -14.93 5.90 -6.97
N ILE A 337 -13.80 6.06 -7.68
CA ILE A 337 -13.72 6.92 -8.87
C ILE A 337 -14.76 6.48 -9.91
N CYS A 338 -14.83 5.17 -10.18
CA CYS A 338 -15.74 4.63 -11.19
C CYS A 338 -17.22 4.83 -10.79
N ALA A 339 -17.54 4.69 -9.50
CA ALA A 339 -18.88 4.96 -8.97
C ALA A 339 -19.27 6.43 -9.12
N GLN A 340 -18.37 7.38 -8.84
CA GLN A 340 -18.65 8.81 -9.04
C GLN A 340 -18.83 9.15 -10.52
N GLU A 341 -18.13 8.45 -11.41
CA GLU A 341 -18.15 8.70 -12.85
C GLU A 341 -19.19 7.87 -13.63
N GLY A 342 -19.95 7.00 -12.95
CA GLY A 342 -20.92 6.11 -13.59
C GLY A 342 -20.29 5.11 -14.57
N THR A 343 -19.08 4.64 -14.27
CA THR A 343 -18.33 3.66 -15.08
C THR A 343 -18.13 2.35 -14.34
N ASP A 344 -17.87 1.26 -15.07
CA ASP A 344 -17.57 -0.04 -14.48
C ASP A 344 -16.06 -0.17 -14.16
N PRO A 345 -15.68 -0.49 -12.91
CA PRO A 345 -14.27 -0.56 -12.51
C PRO A 345 -13.48 -1.68 -13.21
N VAL A 346 -14.13 -2.80 -13.55
CA VAL A 346 -13.48 -3.91 -14.27
C VAL A 346 -13.17 -3.49 -15.70
N GLU A 347 -14.11 -2.86 -16.41
CA GLU A 347 -13.91 -2.34 -17.76
C GLU A 347 -12.81 -1.28 -17.79
N VAL A 348 -12.82 -0.34 -16.84
CA VAL A 348 -11.79 0.70 -16.71
C VAL A 348 -10.43 0.08 -16.47
N PHE A 349 -10.33 -0.87 -15.52
CA PHE A 349 -9.09 -1.59 -15.24
C PHE A 349 -8.57 -2.29 -16.49
N ARG A 350 -9.39 -3.14 -17.13
CA ARG A 350 -8.98 -3.93 -18.30
C ARG A 350 -8.56 -3.04 -19.45
N LYS A 351 -9.27 -1.93 -19.69
CA LYS A 351 -8.90 -0.92 -20.70
C LYS A 351 -7.54 -0.29 -20.40
N ASN A 352 -7.29 0.08 -19.15
CA ASN A 352 -6.02 0.67 -18.75
C ASN A 352 -4.87 -0.33 -18.87
N VAL A 353 -5.08 -1.60 -18.48
CA VAL A 353 -4.08 -2.66 -18.69
C VAL A 353 -3.80 -2.88 -20.17
N MET A 354 -4.84 -2.97 -21.02
CA MET A 354 -4.66 -3.09 -22.47
C MET A 354 -3.85 -1.93 -23.05
N LYS A 355 -4.05 -0.70 -22.55
CA LYS A 355 -3.37 0.50 -23.07
C LYS A 355 -1.95 0.70 -22.51
N HIS A 356 -1.73 0.44 -21.23
CA HIS A 356 -0.54 0.86 -20.51
C HIS A 356 0.34 -0.31 -20.01
N PHE A 357 -0.08 -1.56 -20.15
CA PHE A 357 0.75 -2.72 -19.77
C PHE A 357 1.45 -3.34 -20.97
N ARG A 358 2.61 -3.97 -20.76
CA ARG A 358 3.36 -4.71 -21.79
C ARG A 358 3.26 -6.21 -21.51
N GLY A 359 2.77 -6.97 -22.47
CA GLY A 359 2.63 -8.42 -22.36
C GLY A 359 1.38 -8.87 -21.60
N ALA A 360 1.30 -10.15 -21.29
CA ALA A 360 0.14 -10.74 -20.61
C ALA A 360 0.25 -10.60 -19.09
N VAL A 361 -0.89 -10.37 -18.42
CA VAL A 361 -1.00 -10.57 -16.98
C VAL A 361 -0.97 -12.07 -16.76
N LYS A 362 0.14 -12.59 -16.22
CA LYS A 362 0.40 -14.03 -16.14
C LYS A 362 0.27 -14.53 -14.71
N GLY A 363 -0.37 -15.69 -14.59
CA GLY A 363 -0.36 -16.47 -13.37
C GLY A 363 1.02 -17.09 -13.02
N PRO A 364 1.08 -17.96 -12.00
CA PRO A 364 -0.06 -18.41 -11.20
C PRO A 364 -0.73 -17.25 -10.45
N PHE A 365 -2.04 -17.30 -10.29
CA PHE A 365 -2.80 -16.31 -9.53
C PHE A 365 -3.17 -16.90 -8.17
N ASN A 366 -2.96 -16.15 -7.11
CA ASN A 366 -3.51 -16.45 -5.79
C ASN A 366 -4.94 -15.92 -5.75
N ALA A 367 -5.88 -16.72 -6.27
CA ALA A 367 -7.28 -16.32 -6.42
C ALA A 367 -7.92 -15.92 -5.08
N ASP A 368 -7.63 -16.65 -4.01
CA ASP A 368 -8.18 -16.38 -2.67
C ASP A 368 -7.67 -15.03 -2.13
N ALA A 369 -6.36 -14.76 -2.21
CA ALA A 369 -5.80 -13.49 -1.73
C ALA A 369 -6.25 -12.30 -2.61
N ARG A 370 -6.34 -12.48 -3.93
CA ARG A 370 -6.86 -11.46 -4.84
C ARG A 370 -8.33 -11.16 -4.56
N GLN A 371 -9.15 -12.20 -4.31
CA GLN A 371 -10.55 -12.06 -3.94
C GLN A 371 -10.71 -11.33 -2.60
N GLN A 372 -9.87 -11.64 -1.61
CA GLN A 372 -9.83 -10.93 -0.33
C GLN A 372 -9.48 -9.44 -0.52
N ALA A 373 -8.62 -9.13 -1.50
CA ALA A 373 -8.30 -7.75 -1.86
C ALA A 373 -9.36 -7.05 -2.75
N GLY A 374 -10.48 -7.72 -3.04
CA GLY A 374 -11.59 -7.21 -3.86
C GLY A 374 -11.47 -7.49 -5.37
N MET A 375 -10.42 -8.20 -5.81
CA MET A 375 -10.21 -8.56 -7.21
C MET A 375 -10.65 -10.00 -7.52
N ASP A 376 -11.81 -10.15 -8.14
CA ASP A 376 -12.23 -11.44 -8.70
C ASP A 376 -11.55 -11.73 -10.06
N GLY A 377 -11.82 -12.91 -10.63
CA GLY A 377 -11.24 -13.34 -11.91
C GLY A 377 -11.55 -12.42 -13.10
N SER A 378 -12.64 -11.64 -13.05
CA SER A 378 -13.04 -10.76 -14.15
C SER A 378 -12.01 -9.65 -14.41
N TYR A 379 -11.28 -9.24 -13.38
CA TYR A 379 -10.18 -8.29 -13.50
C TYR A 379 -9.06 -8.85 -14.38
N TYR A 380 -8.47 -9.99 -14.02
CA TYR A 380 -7.14 -10.38 -14.52
C TYR A 380 -7.13 -11.59 -15.46
N GLU A 381 -8.20 -12.37 -15.53
CA GLU A 381 -8.24 -13.53 -16.42
C GLU A 381 -8.22 -13.10 -17.89
N ASN A 382 -7.44 -13.84 -18.68
CA ASN A 382 -7.28 -13.67 -20.13
C ASN A 382 -6.97 -12.22 -20.53
N LEU A 383 -6.20 -11.50 -19.70
CA LEU A 383 -5.88 -10.10 -19.92
C LEU A 383 -4.43 -9.92 -20.41
N ALA A 384 -4.28 -9.13 -21.47
CA ALA A 384 -2.98 -8.76 -22.00
C ALA A 384 -2.94 -7.30 -22.44
N GLY A 385 -1.80 -6.67 -22.19
CA GLY A 385 -1.43 -5.36 -22.71
C GLY A 385 -1.23 -5.39 -24.22
N SER A 386 -1.65 -4.32 -24.89
CA SER A 386 -1.51 -4.12 -26.34
C SER A 386 -0.22 -3.38 -26.71
N MET A 387 0.57 -2.93 -25.72
CA MET A 387 1.83 -2.26 -25.98
C MET A 387 2.83 -3.23 -26.64
N PRO A 388 3.62 -2.77 -27.65
CA PRO A 388 4.60 -3.62 -28.30
C PRO A 388 5.63 -4.13 -27.30
N VAL A 389 5.84 -5.45 -27.28
CA VAL A 389 6.97 -6.07 -26.58
C VAL A 389 8.23 -5.75 -27.38
N ARG A 390 9.02 -4.76 -26.95
CA ARG A 390 10.38 -4.60 -27.48
C ARG A 390 11.24 -5.68 -26.84
N GLY A 391 12.04 -6.38 -27.67
CA GLY A 391 12.85 -7.50 -27.20
C GLY A 391 13.75 -7.10 -26.02
N GLY A 392 13.60 -7.79 -24.89
CA GLY A 392 14.33 -7.51 -23.65
C GLY A 392 13.50 -6.86 -22.53
N ASP A 393 12.34 -6.25 -22.83
CA ASP A 393 11.56 -5.55 -21.81
C ASP A 393 10.64 -6.50 -21.02
N VAL A 394 11.21 -7.30 -20.12
CA VAL A 394 10.43 -7.85 -19.00
C VAL A 394 10.44 -6.78 -17.90
N ILE A 395 9.34 -6.05 -17.77
CA ILE A 395 9.10 -5.20 -16.60
C ILE A 395 8.99 -6.14 -15.39
N ALA A 396 9.57 -5.74 -14.26
CA ALA A 396 9.53 -6.51 -13.02
C ALA A 396 8.14 -7.08 -12.75
N GLY A 397 8.10 -8.40 -12.52
CA GLY A 397 6.88 -9.20 -12.40
C GLY A 397 6.82 -10.42 -13.33
N GLY A 398 7.67 -10.49 -14.37
CA GLY A 398 7.76 -11.60 -15.32
C GLY A 398 8.76 -12.71 -14.98
#